data_AF-A0A3G2V6U0-F1
#
_entry.id   AF-A0A3G2V6U0-F1
#
_cell.length_a   1.000
_cell.length_b   1.000
_cell.length_c   1.000
_cell.angle_alpha   90.00
_cell.angle_beta   90.00
_cell.angle_gamma   90.00
#
_symmetry.space_group_name_H-M   'P 1'
#
loop_
_entity.id
_entity.type
_entity.pdbx_description
1 polymer ?
#
loop_
_entity_poly.entity_id
_entity_poly.type
_entity_poly.pdbx_seq_one_letter_code
_entity_poly.pdbx_strand_id
1 'polypeptide(L)'
;MSQVKYPLAPIAGESLMGLVARVTAENGYPRTGTLLAEAGWVYDNKPTAATTNAEHLPALADILVVPYPQLLHHAHGPEDGSAIIHWFGGRAWQSELRTTIRRYAPASLALSAHHRAIWQLASVPFCPETFQILRSECHECGVTQRWRYANGIATCDQDVCSADLREGPAEFIPLEMRDNLGIYAGLFSHDPDVRAASRSQFPDPIASLEPHDIADLALKLSPWLNDQLRGKWLTNPDLTMAVVSALHDAVTLLRQWPIVPAQLLPTPGEGDNWSNKLGHAVKQARIGRSSPRVKALFAMFLHGLQQEQPDLSQSPDLTDLPSADEGNDIIGLISAKSAVRVLRETDTIIAKLRAAGVFKLTDVRVHGVVRPFHDPEEIEELARTKPDRLPLTAVSQSTQLPRYAIAQLMQSGLLAPLTHPYWEARYGVRNTTTKAWAAFEAKIQAKADPAIVDGIPLQIAARAIGGRAKPWAGIFAWLLGPDGRFGLAPEATDLSHQILIPADLIDTLRMLENPLSGAHVEDELSGTDASEILNLATNQFLRFVATGRIRRQGKAYLAADVLQAAAEIIGSVEIGYRMGLPPQSAQKWARKVGLPTIHDAGYCRMRFANIMKQGAWSA
;
A
#
# COMPACT_ATOMS: atom_id res chain seq x y z
N MET A 1 -4.21 -1.58 -26.62
CA MET A 1 -2.83 -1.97 -26.25
C MET A 1 -2.11 -2.35 -27.53
N SER A 2 -1.19 -1.52 -28.01
CA SER A 2 -0.38 -1.83 -29.20
C SER A 2 0.93 -2.46 -28.76
N GLN A 3 1.28 -3.61 -29.36
CA GLN A 3 2.60 -4.20 -29.21
C GLN A 3 3.69 -3.25 -29.70
N VAL A 4 4.90 -3.37 -29.16
CA VAL A 4 6.05 -2.62 -29.67
C VAL A 4 6.39 -3.05 -31.10
N LYS A 5 6.87 -2.11 -31.91
CA LYS A 5 7.20 -2.35 -33.32
C LYS A 5 8.52 -3.13 -33.47
N TYR A 6 9.47 -2.86 -32.59
CA TYR A 6 10.80 -3.46 -32.57
C TYR A 6 11.01 -4.17 -31.23
N PRO A 7 10.55 -5.43 -31.08
CA PRO A 7 10.74 -6.20 -29.86
C PRO A 7 12.21 -6.61 -29.70
N LEU A 8 12.69 -6.67 -28.46
CA LEU A 8 14.01 -7.18 -28.12
C LEU A 8 13.86 -8.39 -27.18
N ALA A 9 14.66 -9.42 -27.41
CA ALA A 9 14.73 -10.57 -26.51
C ALA A 9 15.43 -10.19 -25.18
N PRO A 10 14.97 -10.72 -24.04
CA PRO A 10 15.69 -10.61 -22.79
C PRO A 10 17.09 -11.22 -22.90
N ILE A 11 18.10 -10.52 -22.36
CA ILE A 11 19.46 -11.07 -22.22
C ILE A 11 19.54 -11.88 -20.92
N ALA A 12 20.30 -12.96 -20.91
CA ALA A 12 20.49 -13.79 -19.72
C ALA A 12 21.05 -12.94 -18.56
N GLY A 13 20.40 -13.01 -17.38
CA GLY A 13 20.76 -12.21 -16.21
C GLY A 13 20.41 -10.71 -16.29
N GLU A 14 19.70 -10.27 -17.33
CA GLU A 14 19.23 -8.89 -17.45
C GLU A 14 18.14 -8.57 -16.41
N SER A 15 18.13 -7.35 -15.88
CA SER A 15 17.01 -6.91 -15.03
C SER A 15 15.76 -6.63 -15.88
N LEU A 16 14.57 -6.87 -15.33
CA LEU A 16 13.31 -6.54 -16.01
C LEU A 16 13.26 -5.07 -16.46
N MET A 17 13.71 -4.14 -15.61
CA MET A 17 13.78 -2.72 -15.98
C MET A 17 14.83 -2.42 -17.04
N GLY A 18 15.92 -3.21 -17.09
CA GLY A 18 16.91 -3.18 -18.15
C GLY A 18 16.30 -3.47 -19.52
N LEU A 19 15.53 -4.57 -19.59
CA LEU A 19 14.78 -4.95 -20.79
C LEU A 19 13.77 -3.88 -21.20
N VAL A 20 12.92 -3.43 -20.26
CA VAL A 20 11.92 -2.39 -20.52
C VAL A 20 12.58 -1.12 -21.06
N ALA A 21 13.66 -0.65 -20.45
CA ALA A 21 14.35 0.55 -20.90
C ALA A 21 15.00 0.39 -22.29
N ARG A 22 15.58 -0.78 -22.60
CA ARG A 22 16.12 -1.07 -23.93
C ARG A 22 15.04 -1.10 -25.00
N VAL A 23 13.95 -1.83 -24.77
CA VAL A 23 12.84 -1.91 -25.72
C VAL A 23 12.21 -0.52 -25.91
N THR A 24 12.06 0.24 -24.84
CA THR A 24 11.50 1.60 -24.91
C THR A 24 12.39 2.51 -25.75
N ALA A 25 13.71 2.45 -25.56
CA ALA A 25 14.69 3.24 -26.33
C ALA A 25 14.70 2.85 -27.81
N GLU A 26 14.72 1.55 -28.11
CA GLU A 26 14.69 1.01 -29.48
C GLU A 26 13.44 1.46 -30.27
N ASN A 27 12.31 1.62 -29.57
CA ASN A 27 11.05 2.08 -30.16
C ASN A 27 10.88 3.60 -30.13
N GLY A 28 11.89 4.36 -29.69
CA GLY A 28 11.90 5.83 -29.76
C GLY A 28 10.91 6.53 -28.83
N TYR A 29 10.42 5.86 -27.79
CA TYR A 29 9.57 6.51 -26.79
C TYR A 29 10.42 7.42 -25.89
N PRO A 30 9.90 8.56 -25.40
CA PRO A 30 10.69 9.50 -24.61
C PRO A 30 10.94 9.04 -23.16
N ARG A 31 10.11 8.13 -22.63
CA ARG A 31 10.15 7.73 -21.21
C ARG A 31 10.01 6.23 -21.03
N THR A 32 10.86 5.65 -20.19
CA THR A 32 10.82 4.23 -19.80
C THR A 32 9.47 3.82 -19.20
N GLY A 33 8.79 4.75 -18.52
CA GLY A 33 7.48 4.51 -17.92
C GLY A 33 6.33 4.32 -18.93
N THR A 34 6.52 4.66 -20.22
CA THR A 34 5.46 4.58 -21.22
C THR A 34 4.93 3.16 -21.39
N LEU A 35 5.81 2.17 -21.58
CA LEU A 35 5.38 0.77 -21.74
C LEU A 35 4.78 0.18 -20.45
N LEU A 36 5.26 0.63 -19.29
CA LEU A 36 4.69 0.22 -18.00
C LEU A 36 3.28 0.81 -17.79
N ALA A 37 3.06 2.05 -18.20
CA ALA A 37 1.74 2.68 -18.12
C ALA A 37 0.72 1.98 -19.02
N GLU A 38 1.13 1.61 -20.24
CA GLU A 38 0.30 0.83 -21.17
C GLU A 38 -0.06 -0.56 -20.61
N ALA A 39 0.82 -1.18 -19.84
CA ALA A 39 0.57 -2.44 -19.13
C ALA A 39 -0.31 -2.29 -17.87
N GLY A 40 -0.68 -1.07 -17.49
CA GLY A 40 -1.58 -0.79 -16.37
C GLY A 40 -0.91 -0.33 -15.06
N TRP A 41 0.42 -0.14 -15.03
CA TRP A 41 1.08 0.41 -13.85
C TRP A 41 0.94 1.95 -13.76
N VAL A 42 0.60 2.45 -12.57
CA VAL A 42 0.78 3.87 -12.23
C VAL A 42 2.27 4.13 -11.96
N TYR A 43 2.99 4.63 -12.97
CA TYR A 43 4.44 4.81 -12.89
C TYR A 43 4.83 6.17 -12.28
N ASP A 44 5.03 6.20 -10.97
CA ASP A 44 5.51 7.38 -10.21
C ASP A 44 7.06 7.49 -10.15
N ASN A 45 7.77 7.08 -11.20
CA ASN A 45 9.25 6.94 -11.21
C ASN A 45 9.79 6.02 -10.10
N LYS A 46 8.96 5.11 -9.59
CA LYS A 46 9.33 4.05 -8.64
C LYS A 46 9.18 2.70 -9.35
N PRO A 47 10.26 2.14 -9.90
CA PRO A 47 10.21 0.87 -10.65
C PRO A 47 9.95 -0.37 -9.77
N THR A 48 9.83 -0.19 -8.45
CA THR A 48 9.53 -1.28 -7.49
C THR A 48 8.33 -2.09 -7.93
N ALA A 49 7.26 -1.44 -8.39
CA ALA A 49 6.01 -2.12 -8.78
C ALA A 49 6.19 -3.05 -9.99
N ALA A 50 7.04 -2.68 -10.96
CA ALA A 50 7.32 -3.50 -12.13
C ALA A 50 8.13 -4.74 -11.76
N THR A 51 9.01 -4.63 -10.76
CA THR A 51 9.85 -5.76 -10.30
C THR A 51 9.16 -6.70 -9.32
N THR A 52 8.06 -6.29 -8.66
CA THR A 52 7.47 -7.06 -7.55
C THR A 52 5.98 -7.38 -7.69
N ASN A 53 5.26 -6.83 -8.68
CA ASN A 53 3.83 -7.11 -8.89
C ASN A 53 3.62 -8.01 -10.12
N ALA A 54 3.13 -9.23 -9.89
CA ALA A 54 2.86 -10.20 -10.95
C ALA A 54 1.57 -9.92 -11.74
N GLU A 55 0.64 -9.11 -11.21
CA GLU A 55 -0.69 -8.87 -11.79
C GLU A 55 -0.64 -8.29 -13.21
N HIS A 56 0.26 -7.35 -13.44
CA HIS A 56 0.39 -6.64 -14.72
C HIS A 56 1.46 -7.24 -15.65
N LEU A 57 2.19 -8.28 -15.20
CA LEU A 57 3.22 -8.93 -16.02
C LEU A 57 2.68 -9.57 -17.31
N PRO A 58 1.48 -10.19 -17.37
CA PRO A 58 0.94 -10.71 -18.62
C PRO A 58 0.73 -9.62 -19.69
N ALA A 59 0.16 -8.48 -19.30
CA ALA A 59 -0.02 -7.36 -20.22
C ALA A 59 1.32 -6.78 -20.72
N LEU A 60 2.33 -6.72 -19.83
CA LEU A 60 3.68 -6.31 -20.22
C LEU A 60 4.34 -7.31 -21.17
N ALA A 61 4.17 -8.61 -20.93
CA ALA A 61 4.68 -9.68 -21.79
C ALA A 61 4.12 -9.55 -23.22
N ASP A 62 2.82 -9.28 -23.34
CA ASP A 62 2.16 -9.04 -24.63
C ASP A 62 2.69 -7.79 -25.33
N ILE A 63 2.87 -6.69 -24.58
CA ILE A 63 3.42 -5.43 -25.12
C ILE A 63 4.85 -5.60 -25.61
N LEU A 64 5.71 -6.26 -24.82
CA LEU A 64 7.12 -6.48 -25.12
C LEU A 64 7.36 -7.61 -26.15
N VAL A 65 6.32 -8.41 -26.44
CA VAL A 65 6.40 -9.61 -27.30
C VAL A 65 7.41 -10.62 -26.73
N VAL A 66 7.34 -10.85 -25.42
CA VAL A 66 8.17 -11.81 -24.68
C VAL A 66 7.26 -12.84 -24.02
N PRO A 67 7.54 -14.16 -24.11
CA PRO A 67 6.75 -15.16 -23.41
C PRO A 67 6.62 -14.86 -21.91
N TYR A 68 5.39 -14.90 -21.38
CA TYR A 68 5.13 -14.62 -19.97
C TYR A 68 6.04 -15.41 -18.98
N PRO A 69 6.27 -16.73 -19.15
CA PRO A 69 7.17 -17.46 -18.25
C PRO A 69 8.60 -16.94 -18.28
N GLN A 70 9.07 -16.49 -19.45
CA GLN A 70 10.38 -15.87 -19.59
C GLN A 70 10.40 -14.53 -18.86
N LEU A 71 9.40 -13.67 -19.05
CA LEU A 71 9.34 -12.37 -18.38
C LEU A 71 9.21 -12.50 -16.85
N LEU A 72 8.43 -13.48 -16.38
CA LEU A 72 8.27 -13.81 -14.96
C LEU A 72 9.60 -14.19 -14.32
N HIS A 73 10.50 -14.86 -15.05
CA HIS A 73 11.84 -15.22 -14.57
C HIS A 73 12.72 -13.99 -14.26
N HIS A 74 12.49 -12.87 -14.94
CA HIS A 74 13.16 -11.58 -14.69
C HIS A 74 12.44 -10.73 -13.64
N ALA A 75 11.22 -11.11 -13.22
CA ALA A 75 10.51 -10.46 -12.14
C ALA A 75 10.98 -11.01 -10.78
N HIS A 76 11.04 -10.14 -9.78
CA HIS A 76 11.48 -10.45 -8.42
C HIS A 76 10.32 -10.32 -7.43
N GLY A 77 9.21 -11.01 -7.75
CA GLY A 77 8.02 -11.04 -6.91
C GLY A 77 8.33 -11.57 -5.50
N PRO A 78 7.69 -11.01 -4.45
CA PRO A 78 7.83 -11.53 -3.10
C PRO A 78 7.24 -12.93 -3.00
N GLU A 79 7.85 -13.78 -2.17
CA GLU A 79 7.20 -14.98 -1.67
C GLU A 79 6.06 -14.57 -0.71
N ASP A 80 4.93 -15.28 -0.77
CA ASP A 80 3.73 -14.93 -0.02
C ASP A 80 4.01 -14.78 1.49
N GLY A 81 3.76 -13.57 2.02
CA GLY A 81 3.93 -13.26 3.44
C GLY A 81 5.37 -13.24 3.95
N SER A 82 6.36 -13.25 3.04
CA SER A 82 7.80 -13.28 3.33
C SER A 82 8.50 -11.98 2.92
N ALA A 83 9.67 -11.73 3.52
CA ALA A 83 10.59 -10.68 3.08
C ALA A 83 11.60 -11.19 2.03
N ILE A 84 11.39 -12.41 1.53
CA ILE A 84 12.18 -13.07 0.49
C ILE A 84 11.50 -12.86 -0.86
N ILE A 85 12.30 -12.72 -1.91
CA ILE A 85 11.85 -12.62 -3.30
C ILE A 85 12.36 -13.80 -4.10
N HIS A 86 11.65 -14.13 -5.18
CA HIS A 86 12.15 -15.01 -6.22
C HIS A 86 13.28 -14.32 -7.01
N TRP A 87 14.38 -15.04 -7.25
CA TRP A 87 15.58 -14.50 -7.89
C TRP A 87 16.17 -15.50 -8.90
N PHE A 88 15.73 -15.46 -10.16
CA PHE A 88 16.20 -16.34 -11.25
C PHE A 88 16.24 -17.84 -10.87
N GLY A 89 15.17 -18.36 -10.27
CA GLY A 89 15.10 -19.74 -9.77
C GLY A 89 15.79 -19.98 -8.42
N GLY A 90 16.39 -18.96 -7.84
CA GLY A 90 16.85 -18.89 -6.45
C GLY A 90 16.02 -17.90 -5.61
N ARG A 91 16.59 -17.44 -4.50
CA ARG A 91 15.97 -16.55 -3.51
C ARG A 91 16.92 -15.43 -3.12
N ALA A 92 16.37 -14.28 -2.72
CA ALA A 92 17.13 -13.16 -2.16
C ALA A 92 16.27 -12.37 -1.15
N TRP A 93 16.88 -11.49 -0.36
CA TRP A 93 16.14 -10.60 0.53
C TRP A 93 15.57 -9.39 -0.23
N GLN A 94 14.29 -9.09 -0.04
CA GLN A 94 13.66 -7.90 -0.61
C GLN A 94 14.37 -6.62 -0.17
N SER A 95 14.89 -6.57 1.06
CA SER A 95 15.63 -5.41 1.58
C SER A 95 16.94 -5.13 0.87
N GLU A 96 17.48 -6.08 0.11
CA GLU A 96 18.69 -5.89 -0.69
C GLU A 96 18.40 -5.25 -2.04
N LEU A 97 17.15 -5.28 -2.52
CA LEU A 97 16.81 -4.74 -3.83
C LEU A 97 16.91 -3.21 -3.89
N ARG A 98 17.81 -2.75 -4.74
CA ARG A 98 17.96 -1.36 -5.18
C ARG A 98 17.35 -1.21 -6.57
N THR A 99 16.05 -0.97 -6.61
CA THR A 99 15.31 -0.83 -7.87
C THR A 99 15.25 0.61 -8.35
N THR A 100 15.25 1.59 -7.45
CA THR A 100 15.09 3.02 -7.79
C THR A 100 16.33 3.70 -8.39
N ILE A 101 17.49 3.10 -8.23
CA ILE A 101 18.78 3.59 -8.72
C ILE A 101 19.33 2.59 -9.72
N ARG A 102 19.73 3.07 -10.89
CA ARG A 102 20.34 2.28 -11.96
C ARG A 102 21.85 2.27 -11.74
N ARG A 103 22.35 1.23 -11.07
CA ARG A 103 23.79 1.03 -10.91
C ARG A 103 24.40 0.45 -12.19
N TYR A 104 25.67 0.74 -12.45
CA TYR A 104 26.34 0.28 -13.66
C TYR A 104 27.87 0.13 -13.48
N ALA A 105 28.47 -0.71 -14.32
CA ALA A 105 29.92 -0.80 -14.49
C ALA A 105 30.28 -0.42 -15.94
N PRO A 106 31.10 0.62 -16.18
CA PRO A 106 31.45 1.09 -17.53
C PRO A 106 31.99 0.00 -18.46
N ALA A 107 32.95 -0.80 -18.00
CA ALA A 107 33.55 -1.87 -18.81
C ALA A 107 32.53 -2.96 -19.16
N SER A 108 31.61 -3.26 -18.24
CA SER A 108 30.55 -4.23 -18.49
C SER A 108 29.53 -3.70 -19.49
N LEU A 109 29.17 -2.42 -19.42
CA LEU A 109 28.33 -1.78 -20.44
C LEU A 109 28.99 -1.76 -21.82
N ALA A 110 30.32 -1.65 -21.88
CA ALA A 110 31.08 -1.75 -23.14
C ALA A 110 31.04 -3.18 -23.73
N LEU A 111 31.07 -4.22 -22.88
CA LEU A 111 30.89 -5.61 -23.32
C LEU A 111 29.47 -5.88 -23.80
N SER A 112 28.47 -5.39 -23.07
CA SER A 112 27.07 -5.50 -23.43
C SER A 112 26.24 -4.41 -22.75
N ALA A 113 25.55 -3.61 -23.56
CA ALA A 113 24.78 -2.44 -23.12
C ALA A 113 23.42 -2.81 -22.52
N HIS A 114 23.42 -3.71 -21.54
CA HIS A 114 22.25 -4.09 -20.75
C HIS A 114 22.54 -4.00 -19.26
N HIS A 115 21.47 -3.83 -18.48
CA HIS A 115 21.58 -3.73 -17.03
C HIS A 115 21.48 -5.14 -16.43
N ARG A 116 22.51 -5.56 -15.70
CA ARG A 116 22.52 -6.87 -15.03
C ARG A 116 21.62 -6.82 -13.81
N ALA A 117 20.79 -7.83 -13.60
CA ALA A 117 19.93 -7.90 -12.42
C ALA A 117 20.72 -7.92 -11.12
N ILE A 118 21.88 -8.58 -11.07
CA ILE A 118 22.73 -8.61 -9.87
C ILE A 118 23.17 -7.22 -9.40
N TRP A 119 23.23 -6.23 -10.29
CA TRP A 119 23.46 -4.82 -9.94
C TRP A 119 22.29 -4.18 -9.17
N GLN A 120 21.24 -4.92 -8.86
CA GLN A 120 20.15 -4.50 -7.97
C GLN A 120 20.39 -4.99 -6.53
N LEU A 121 21.29 -5.93 -6.25
CA LEU A 121 21.57 -6.39 -4.89
C LEU A 121 22.51 -5.43 -4.16
N ALA A 122 22.07 -4.83 -3.06
CA ALA A 122 22.87 -3.92 -2.25
C ALA A 122 24.16 -4.60 -1.73
N SER A 123 24.07 -5.90 -1.46
CA SER A 123 25.17 -6.76 -1.02
C SER A 123 26.21 -7.06 -2.12
N VAL A 124 25.95 -6.69 -3.38
CA VAL A 124 26.88 -6.84 -4.50
C VAL A 124 27.15 -5.45 -5.08
N PRO A 125 28.04 -4.64 -4.47
CA PRO A 125 28.34 -3.28 -4.92
C PRO A 125 29.38 -3.22 -6.06
N PHE A 126 29.71 -4.36 -6.68
CA PHE A 126 30.66 -4.48 -7.79
C PHE A 126 30.04 -5.31 -8.91
N CYS A 127 30.60 -5.26 -10.12
CA CYS A 127 30.20 -6.14 -11.20
C CYS A 127 31.00 -7.44 -11.17
N PRO A 128 30.37 -8.63 -11.13
CA PRO A 128 31.11 -9.90 -11.08
C PRO A 128 31.81 -10.26 -12.40
N GLU A 129 31.42 -9.66 -13.53
CA GLU A 129 32.05 -9.92 -14.84
C GLU A 129 33.39 -9.20 -14.99
N THR A 130 33.47 -7.96 -14.51
CA THR A 130 34.64 -7.08 -14.73
C THR A 130 35.35 -6.70 -13.43
N PHE A 131 34.73 -7.00 -12.28
CA PHE A 131 35.19 -6.59 -10.97
C PHE A 131 35.36 -5.07 -10.82
N GLN A 132 34.60 -4.27 -11.57
CA GLN A 132 34.50 -2.83 -11.32
C GLN A 132 33.52 -2.55 -10.19
N ILE A 133 33.83 -1.57 -9.34
CA ILE A 133 32.87 -1.01 -8.39
C ILE A 133 31.72 -0.38 -9.17
N LEU A 134 30.49 -0.67 -8.75
CA LEU A 134 29.30 -0.14 -9.41
C LEU A 134 29.16 1.35 -9.13
N ARG A 135 28.92 2.10 -10.20
CA ARG A 135 28.58 3.52 -10.14
C ARG A 135 27.08 3.72 -10.21
N SER A 136 26.61 4.80 -9.59
CA SER A 136 25.21 5.24 -9.68
C SER A 136 25.05 6.63 -10.28
N GLU A 137 26.13 7.34 -10.59
CA GLU A 137 26.12 8.73 -11.05
C GLU A 137 26.79 8.86 -12.41
N CYS A 138 26.35 9.82 -13.22
CA CYS A 138 27.01 10.16 -14.47
C CYS A 138 28.40 10.73 -14.19
N HIS A 139 29.40 10.36 -14.99
CA HIS A 139 30.75 10.92 -14.87
C HIS A 139 30.86 12.35 -15.38
N GLU A 140 29.99 12.77 -16.30
CA GLU A 140 29.96 14.15 -16.83
C GLU A 140 29.14 15.10 -15.95
N CYS A 141 27.85 14.77 -15.73
CA CYS A 141 26.90 15.70 -15.08
C CYS A 141 26.61 15.39 -13.61
N GLY A 142 27.17 14.32 -13.03
CA GLY A 142 26.96 13.93 -11.64
C GLY A 142 25.55 13.43 -11.29
N VAL A 143 24.60 13.45 -12.21
CA VAL A 143 23.21 13.04 -11.93
C VAL A 143 23.14 11.55 -11.61
N THR A 144 22.43 11.19 -10.53
CA THR A 144 22.11 9.80 -10.20
C THR A 144 21.27 9.16 -11.30
N GLN A 145 21.76 8.06 -11.83
CA GLN A 145 21.12 7.27 -12.88
C GLN A 145 19.87 6.59 -12.32
N ARG A 146 18.73 6.81 -12.99
CA ARG A 146 17.44 6.19 -12.67
C ARG A 146 16.87 5.53 -13.93
N TRP A 147 15.55 5.53 -14.05
CA TRP A 147 14.77 4.88 -15.10
C TRP A 147 13.73 5.84 -15.69
N ARG A 148 14.10 7.11 -15.88
CA ARG A 148 13.14 8.16 -16.24
C ARG A 148 13.01 8.31 -17.75
N TYR A 149 14.13 8.45 -18.45
CA TYR A 149 14.17 8.67 -19.89
C TYR A 149 14.68 7.41 -20.60
N ALA A 150 14.16 7.17 -21.79
CA ALA A 150 14.51 5.99 -22.57
C ALA A 150 15.67 6.30 -23.54
N ASN A 151 16.78 6.81 -22.99
CA ASN A 151 17.99 7.14 -23.76
C ASN A 151 18.86 5.92 -24.06
N GLY A 152 18.46 4.73 -23.59
CA GLY A 152 19.27 3.51 -23.57
C GLY A 152 19.98 3.30 -22.23
N ILE A 153 20.49 2.08 -22.02
CA ILE A 153 21.15 1.69 -20.76
C ILE A 153 22.55 2.29 -20.64
N ALA A 154 23.28 2.36 -21.76
CA ALA A 154 24.62 2.92 -21.81
C ALA A 154 24.65 4.46 -21.78
N THR A 155 23.49 5.12 -21.85
CA THR A 155 23.40 6.58 -21.94
C THR A 155 22.89 7.16 -20.63
N CYS A 156 23.37 8.36 -20.28
CA CYS A 156 22.90 9.10 -19.13
C CYS A 156 21.37 9.27 -19.13
N ASP A 157 20.75 9.01 -17.99
CA ASP A 157 19.29 9.16 -17.76
C ASP A 157 18.86 10.64 -17.72
N GLN A 158 19.75 11.61 -17.92
CA GLN A 158 19.38 13.01 -18.03
C GLN A 158 19.26 13.41 -19.51
N ASP A 159 18.05 13.82 -19.91
CA ASP A 159 17.67 14.21 -21.27
C ASP A 159 18.70 15.12 -21.97
N VAL A 160 19.19 16.14 -21.25
CA VAL A 160 20.15 17.11 -21.81
C VAL A 160 21.61 16.66 -21.82
N CYS A 161 22.00 15.66 -21.03
CA CYS A 161 23.41 15.27 -20.89
C CYS A 161 23.81 14.24 -21.93
N SER A 162 23.02 13.17 -22.10
CA SER A 162 23.25 12.09 -23.07
C SER A 162 24.68 11.50 -23.10
N ALA A 163 25.46 11.67 -22.03
CA ALA A 163 26.82 11.14 -21.95
C ALA A 163 26.82 9.60 -21.99
N ASP A 164 27.86 9.03 -22.60
CA ASP A 164 28.06 7.59 -22.70
C ASP A 164 28.69 7.03 -21.43
N LEU A 165 27.90 6.34 -20.63
CA LEU A 165 28.31 5.76 -19.34
C LEU A 165 29.42 4.70 -19.48
N ARG A 166 29.73 4.23 -20.69
CA ARG A 166 30.85 3.31 -20.97
C ARG A 166 32.22 3.98 -20.83
N GLU A 167 32.28 5.29 -21.02
CA GLU A 167 33.53 6.07 -21.02
C GLU A 167 33.93 6.54 -19.61
N GLY A 168 33.03 6.41 -18.64
CA GLY A 168 33.27 6.87 -17.27
C GLY A 168 34.37 6.06 -16.54
N PRO A 169 35.16 6.69 -15.66
CA PRO A 169 36.11 5.97 -14.83
C PRO A 169 35.36 5.13 -13.77
N ALA A 170 35.90 3.95 -13.46
CA ALA A 170 35.48 3.12 -12.33
C ALA A 170 36.66 2.33 -11.77
N GLU A 171 36.74 2.27 -10.43
CA GLU A 171 37.76 1.51 -9.71
C GLU A 171 37.50 0.00 -9.84
N PHE A 172 38.58 -0.78 -9.81
CA PHE A 172 38.52 -2.24 -9.83
C PHE A 172 38.77 -2.81 -8.44
N ILE A 173 38.07 -3.88 -8.11
CA ILE A 173 38.35 -4.69 -6.93
C ILE A 173 39.77 -5.27 -7.04
N PRO A 174 40.55 -5.26 -5.94
CA PRO A 174 41.88 -5.88 -5.88
C PRO A 174 41.85 -7.36 -6.32
N LEU A 175 42.87 -7.81 -7.04
CA LEU A 175 42.89 -9.13 -7.68
C LEU A 175 42.73 -10.28 -6.68
N GLU A 176 43.37 -10.16 -5.52
CA GLU A 176 43.34 -11.11 -4.42
C GLU A 176 41.95 -11.32 -3.83
N MET A 177 41.04 -10.36 -4.00
CA MET A 177 39.67 -10.47 -3.47
C MET A 177 38.70 -11.13 -4.46
N ARG A 178 39.03 -11.15 -5.75
CA ARG A 178 38.09 -11.47 -6.84
C ARG A 178 37.58 -12.90 -6.81
N ASP A 179 38.40 -13.87 -6.41
CA ASP A 179 37.99 -15.28 -6.33
C ASP A 179 36.80 -15.45 -5.36
N ASN A 180 37.00 -15.05 -4.09
CA ASN A 180 35.96 -15.10 -3.06
C ASN A 180 34.72 -14.28 -3.42
N LEU A 181 34.90 -13.08 -3.98
CA LEU A 181 33.79 -12.23 -4.37
C LEU A 181 33.03 -12.77 -5.59
N GLY A 182 33.73 -13.46 -6.50
CA GLY A 182 33.13 -14.21 -7.60
C GLY A 182 32.30 -15.38 -7.09
N ILE A 183 32.80 -16.14 -6.13
CA ILE A 183 32.05 -17.21 -5.46
C ILE A 183 30.76 -16.66 -4.84
N TYR A 184 30.88 -15.58 -4.05
CA TYR A 184 29.73 -14.92 -3.41
C TYR A 184 28.70 -14.43 -4.43
N ALA A 185 29.12 -13.69 -5.45
CA ALA A 185 28.22 -13.22 -6.50
C ALA A 185 27.57 -14.38 -7.26
N GLY A 186 28.30 -15.48 -7.47
CA GLY A 186 27.78 -16.68 -8.13
C GLY A 186 26.64 -17.37 -7.39
N LEU A 187 26.52 -17.19 -6.06
CA LEU A 187 25.35 -17.66 -5.29
C LEU A 187 24.03 -17.01 -5.77
N PHE A 188 24.10 -15.83 -6.37
CA PHE A 188 22.99 -15.08 -6.94
C PHE A 188 22.93 -15.18 -8.47
N SER A 189 23.73 -16.05 -9.10
CA SER A 189 23.73 -16.18 -10.56
C SER A 189 22.34 -16.57 -11.06
N HIS A 190 21.98 -16.10 -12.26
CA HIS A 190 20.79 -16.56 -12.95
C HIS A 190 20.95 -17.99 -13.48
N ASP A 191 22.19 -18.40 -13.72
CA ASP A 191 22.56 -19.74 -14.16
C ASP A 191 22.61 -20.72 -12.97
N PRO A 192 21.80 -21.80 -12.98
CA PRO A 192 21.80 -22.80 -11.90
C PRO A 192 23.14 -23.52 -11.73
N ASP A 193 23.91 -23.74 -12.79
CA ASP A 193 25.18 -24.45 -12.73
C ASP A 193 26.24 -23.60 -12.05
N VAL A 194 26.24 -22.29 -12.32
CA VAL A 194 27.11 -21.34 -11.60
C VAL A 194 26.75 -21.28 -10.12
N ARG A 195 25.45 -21.28 -9.76
CA ARG A 195 25.02 -21.32 -8.36
C ARG A 195 25.50 -22.59 -7.67
N ALA A 196 25.37 -23.74 -8.33
CA ALA A 196 25.81 -25.03 -7.81
C ALA A 196 27.34 -25.07 -7.62
N ALA A 197 28.10 -24.58 -8.60
CA ALA A 197 29.56 -24.51 -8.57
C ALA A 197 30.08 -23.56 -7.49
N SER A 198 29.42 -22.42 -7.25
CA SER A 198 29.73 -21.53 -6.13
C SER A 198 29.43 -22.19 -4.79
N ARG A 199 28.28 -22.87 -4.66
CA ARG A 199 27.91 -23.58 -3.43
C ARG A 199 28.89 -24.71 -3.09
N SER A 200 29.41 -25.42 -4.09
CA SER A 200 30.37 -26.51 -3.87
C SER A 200 31.75 -26.05 -3.41
N GLN A 201 32.02 -24.73 -3.38
CA GLN A 201 33.28 -24.19 -2.84
C GLN A 201 33.32 -24.17 -1.31
N PHE A 202 32.20 -24.44 -0.65
CA PHE A 202 32.11 -24.44 0.80
C PHE A 202 32.14 -25.89 1.35
N PRO A 203 32.69 -26.12 2.55
CA PRO A 203 32.62 -27.41 3.22
C PRO A 203 31.22 -27.64 3.84
N ASP A 204 30.91 -28.88 4.20
CA ASP A 204 29.77 -29.15 5.09
C ASP A 204 30.05 -28.58 6.49
N PRO A 205 29.02 -28.07 7.21
CA PRO A 205 27.60 -28.03 6.82
C PRO A 205 27.20 -26.85 5.93
N ILE A 206 28.12 -25.95 5.56
CA ILE A 206 27.80 -24.73 4.80
C ILE A 206 27.30 -25.06 3.39
N ALA A 207 27.92 -26.02 2.69
CA ALA A 207 27.47 -26.45 1.36
C ALA A 207 26.07 -27.09 1.35
N SER A 208 25.60 -27.60 2.50
CA SER A 208 24.24 -28.14 2.65
C SER A 208 23.15 -27.06 2.74
N LEU A 209 23.53 -25.80 2.92
CA LEU A 209 22.63 -24.67 2.88
C LEU A 209 22.19 -24.34 1.45
N GLU A 210 21.09 -23.62 1.37
CA GLU A 210 20.64 -23.03 0.12
C GLU A 210 21.53 -21.82 -0.24
N PRO A 211 21.78 -21.50 -1.52
CA PRO A 211 22.71 -20.42 -1.90
C PRO A 211 22.43 -19.08 -1.21
N HIS A 212 21.15 -18.73 -1.06
CA HIS A 212 20.72 -17.51 -0.38
C HIS A 212 21.00 -17.52 1.14
N ASP A 213 20.97 -18.70 1.79
CA ASP A 213 21.30 -18.84 3.22
C ASP A 213 22.81 -18.69 3.44
N ILE A 214 23.65 -19.17 2.51
CA ILE A 214 25.11 -18.95 2.54
C ILE A 214 25.42 -17.46 2.40
N ALA A 215 24.78 -16.79 1.44
CA ALA A 215 24.96 -15.36 1.23
C ALA A 215 24.46 -14.54 2.44
N ASP A 216 23.30 -14.91 3.02
CA ASP A 216 22.80 -14.29 4.24
C ASP A 216 23.81 -14.47 5.38
N LEU A 217 24.31 -15.68 5.62
CA LEU A 217 25.31 -15.94 6.66
C LEU A 217 26.58 -15.08 6.47
N ALA A 218 27.09 -14.96 5.25
CA ALA A 218 28.25 -14.10 4.95
C ALA A 218 27.97 -12.62 5.29
N LEU A 219 26.77 -12.13 4.95
CA LEU A 219 26.33 -10.77 5.31
C LEU A 219 26.17 -10.57 6.82
N LYS A 220 25.72 -11.60 7.57
CA LYS A 220 25.62 -11.54 9.04
C LYS A 220 26.98 -11.50 9.72
N LEU A 221 27.98 -12.15 9.13
CA LEU A 221 29.35 -12.14 9.64
C LEU A 221 30.09 -10.84 9.30
N SER A 222 29.66 -10.11 8.26
CA SER A 222 30.36 -8.91 7.78
C SER A 222 30.56 -7.82 8.86
N PRO A 223 29.56 -7.43 9.69
CA PRO A 223 29.77 -6.46 10.77
C PRO A 223 30.71 -6.91 11.89
N TRP A 224 30.95 -8.22 12.02
CA TRP A 224 31.94 -8.75 12.94
C TRP A 224 33.35 -8.62 12.37
N LEU A 225 33.51 -8.89 11.08
CA LEU A 225 34.78 -8.81 10.35
C LEU A 225 35.24 -7.38 10.11
N ASN A 226 34.31 -6.43 10.02
CA ASN A 226 34.62 -5.03 9.76
C ASN A 226 33.76 -4.10 10.61
N ASP A 227 34.40 -3.42 11.56
CA ASP A 227 33.74 -2.57 12.56
C ASP A 227 33.26 -1.21 12.03
N GLN A 228 33.59 -0.87 10.78
CA GLN A 228 33.02 0.28 10.07
C GLN A 228 31.57 0.02 9.65
N LEU A 229 31.14 -1.24 9.58
CA LEU A 229 29.80 -1.64 9.13
C LEU A 229 28.74 -1.50 10.25
N ARG A 230 28.52 -0.27 10.72
CA ARG A 230 27.52 0.06 11.74
C ARG A 230 26.26 0.67 11.12
N GLY A 231 25.09 0.38 11.69
CA GLY A 231 23.83 1.01 11.29
C GLY A 231 23.33 0.58 9.90
N LYS A 232 23.00 1.54 9.02
CA LYS A 232 22.52 1.27 7.65
C LYS A 232 23.68 1.18 6.65
N TRP A 233 24.56 0.20 6.84
CA TRP A 233 25.82 0.10 6.11
C TRP A 233 25.68 -0.37 4.65
N LEU A 234 24.81 -1.35 4.37
CA LEU A 234 24.60 -1.91 3.01
C LEU A 234 24.21 -0.89 1.94
N THR A 235 23.63 0.24 2.36
CA THR A 235 23.13 1.25 1.43
C THR A 235 23.98 2.51 1.41
N ASN A 236 25.01 2.59 2.24
CA ASN A 236 25.87 3.75 2.37
C ASN A 236 27.00 3.71 1.32
N PRO A 237 27.04 4.64 0.35
CA PRO A 237 28.08 4.65 -0.69
C PRO A 237 29.50 4.77 -0.12
N ASP A 238 29.68 5.49 0.99
CA ASP A 238 30.99 5.73 1.61
C ASP A 238 31.61 4.44 2.19
N LEU A 239 30.80 3.41 2.42
CA LEU A 239 31.23 2.13 2.98
C LEU A 239 31.43 1.05 1.92
N THR A 240 31.39 1.38 0.62
CA THR A 240 31.42 0.39 -0.46
C THR A 240 32.62 -0.56 -0.36
N MET A 241 33.83 -0.03 -0.16
CA MET A 241 35.03 -0.87 -0.03
C MET A 241 35.08 -1.65 1.29
N ALA A 242 34.53 -1.10 2.37
CA ALA A 242 34.39 -1.83 3.64
C ALA A 242 33.44 -3.03 3.48
N VAL A 243 32.36 -2.88 2.71
CA VAL A 243 31.43 -3.98 2.37
C VAL A 243 32.14 -5.04 1.52
N VAL A 244 32.87 -4.63 0.49
CA VAL A 244 33.65 -5.55 -0.36
C VAL A 244 34.64 -6.35 0.46
N SER A 245 35.43 -5.68 1.31
CA SER A 245 36.42 -6.33 2.17
C SER A 245 35.77 -7.32 3.13
N ALA A 246 34.70 -6.90 3.82
CA ALA A 246 34.02 -7.75 4.79
C ALA A 246 33.38 -8.99 4.14
N LEU A 247 32.86 -8.87 2.92
CA LEU A 247 32.32 -9.99 2.16
C LEU A 247 33.42 -10.95 1.71
N HIS A 248 34.56 -10.42 1.24
CA HIS A 248 35.73 -11.24 0.94
C HIS A 248 36.17 -12.06 2.16
N ASP A 249 36.30 -11.41 3.32
CA ASP A 249 36.71 -12.05 4.57
C ASP A 249 35.66 -13.08 5.04
N ALA A 250 34.37 -12.76 4.89
CA ALA A 250 33.29 -13.67 5.25
C ALA A 250 33.31 -14.94 4.41
N VAL A 251 33.54 -14.82 3.11
CA VAL A 251 33.68 -15.98 2.23
C VAL A 251 34.94 -16.77 2.57
N THR A 252 36.07 -16.11 2.85
CA THR A 252 37.29 -16.78 3.33
C THR A 252 37.01 -17.63 4.57
N LEU A 253 36.31 -17.05 5.55
CA LEU A 253 35.92 -17.74 6.79
C LEU A 253 35.01 -18.94 6.48
N LEU A 254 33.96 -18.75 5.68
CA LEU A 254 33.01 -19.82 5.36
C LEU A 254 33.64 -20.97 4.56
N ARG A 255 34.62 -20.69 3.70
CA ARG A 255 35.37 -21.73 2.95
C ARG A 255 36.27 -22.57 3.86
N GLN A 256 36.72 -22.00 4.98
CA GLN A 256 37.60 -22.67 5.95
C GLN A 256 36.82 -23.18 7.17
N TRP A 257 35.49 -23.08 7.15
CA TRP A 257 34.63 -23.46 8.24
C TRP A 257 34.91 -24.89 8.74
N PRO A 258 34.94 -25.13 10.07
CA PRO A 258 34.66 -24.20 11.17
C PRO A 258 35.87 -23.40 11.67
N ILE A 259 37.00 -23.42 10.95
CA ILE A 259 38.23 -22.77 11.39
C ILE A 259 38.15 -21.27 11.12
N VAL A 260 38.43 -20.46 12.15
CA VAL A 260 38.56 -19.00 12.03
C VAL A 260 40.03 -18.65 11.87
N PRO A 261 40.49 -18.14 10.71
CA PRO A 261 41.87 -17.71 10.55
C PRO A 261 42.19 -16.59 11.53
N ALA A 262 43.32 -16.68 12.24
CA ALA A 262 43.73 -15.68 13.24
C ALA A 262 43.78 -14.25 12.67
N GLN A 263 44.14 -14.09 11.40
CA GLN A 263 44.17 -12.81 10.68
C GLN A 263 42.80 -12.16 10.46
N LEU A 264 41.71 -12.93 10.57
CA LEU A 264 40.33 -12.44 10.46
C LEU A 264 39.70 -12.14 11.82
N LEU A 265 40.38 -12.46 12.92
CA LEU A 265 39.92 -12.07 14.25
C LEU A 265 40.12 -10.56 14.40
N PRO A 266 39.04 -9.78 14.59
CA PRO A 266 39.16 -8.34 14.73
C PRO A 266 39.95 -8.01 16.01
N THR A 267 40.98 -7.17 15.93
CA THR A 267 41.68 -6.73 17.14
C THR A 267 40.82 -5.69 17.87
N PRO A 268 40.64 -5.75 19.21
CA PRO A 268 40.01 -4.67 19.96
C PRO A 268 40.85 -3.39 19.84
N GLY A 269 40.20 -2.23 19.70
CA GLY A 269 40.89 -0.95 19.81
C GLY A 269 41.33 -0.68 21.24
N GLU A 270 42.30 0.21 21.45
CA GLU A 270 42.68 0.65 22.80
C GLU A 270 41.44 1.18 23.55
N GLY A 271 41.08 0.51 24.65
CA GLY A 271 39.93 0.88 25.51
C GLY A 271 38.59 0.22 25.17
N ASP A 272 38.48 -0.55 24.08
CA ASP A 272 37.29 -1.35 23.75
C ASP A 272 37.47 -2.80 24.24
N ASN A 273 36.47 -3.35 24.93
CA ASN A 273 36.45 -4.76 25.29
C ASN A 273 35.76 -5.62 24.22
N TRP A 274 36.14 -6.89 24.16
CA TRP A 274 35.60 -7.86 23.20
C TRP A 274 34.09 -8.06 23.31
N SER A 275 33.52 -7.95 24.52
CA SER A 275 32.09 -8.10 24.77
C SER A 275 31.26 -7.00 24.10
N ASN A 276 31.69 -5.74 24.15
CA ASN A 276 31.00 -4.62 23.49
C ASN A 276 31.09 -4.74 21.96
N LYS A 277 32.29 -5.05 21.42
CA LYS A 277 32.50 -5.19 19.97
C LYS A 277 31.63 -6.30 19.38
N LEU A 278 31.59 -7.46 20.06
CA LEU A 278 30.77 -8.60 19.63
C LEU A 278 29.27 -8.35 19.82
N GLY A 279 28.86 -7.74 20.93
CA GLY A 279 27.47 -7.36 21.18
C GLY A 279 26.92 -6.40 20.11
N HIS A 280 27.73 -5.44 19.67
CA HIS A 280 27.38 -4.57 18.55
C HIS A 280 27.27 -5.36 17.23
N ALA A 281 28.24 -6.22 16.90
CA ALA A 281 28.20 -7.02 15.68
C ALA A 281 26.95 -7.92 15.61
N VAL A 282 26.60 -8.61 16.70
CA VAL A 282 25.39 -9.45 16.81
C VAL A 282 24.11 -8.62 16.61
N LYS A 283 24.03 -7.43 17.25
CA LYS A 283 22.90 -6.49 17.07
C LYS A 283 22.80 -6.00 15.62
N GLN A 284 23.93 -5.71 14.96
CA GLN A 284 23.98 -5.23 13.57
C GLN A 284 23.66 -6.34 12.56
N ALA A 285 24.03 -7.59 12.86
CA ALA A 285 23.73 -8.73 12.00
C ALA A 285 22.22 -8.89 11.79
N ARG A 286 21.38 -8.59 12.79
CA ARG A 286 19.92 -8.84 12.71
C ARG A 286 19.61 -10.30 12.40
N ILE A 287 20.30 -11.22 13.08
CA ILE A 287 20.20 -12.68 12.89
C ILE A 287 18.78 -13.23 13.11
N GLY A 288 17.95 -12.53 13.90
CA GLY A 288 16.55 -12.91 14.14
C GLY A 288 15.69 -13.01 12.87
N ARG A 289 16.11 -12.40 11.76
CA ARG A 289 15.42 -12.46 10.46
C ARG A 289 15.86 -13.63 9.57
N SER A 290 16.93 -14.34 9.93
CA SER A 290 17.51 -15.42 9.13
C SER A 290 16.78 -16.75 9.31
N SER A 291 17.06 -17.73 8.44
CA SER A 291 16.51 -19.08 8.57
C SER A 291 17.01 -19.78 9.85
N PRO A 292 16.29 -20.79 10.38
CA PRO A 292 16.73 -21.54 11.56
C PRO A 292 18.13 -22.16 11.41
N ARG A 293 18.48 -22.60 10.20
CA ARG A 293 19.81 -23.17 9.91
C ARG A 293 20.91 -22.12 9.98
N VAL A 294 20.68 -20.93 9.41
CA VAL A 294 21.62 -19.81 9.51
C VAL A 294 21.78 -19.36 10.96
N LYS A 295 20.68 -19.29 11.73
CA LYS A 295 20.72 -18.99 13.17
C LYS A 295 21.58 -19.99 13.94
N ALA A 296 21.39 -21.29 13.69
CA ALA A 296 22.15 -22.34 14.35
C ALA A 296 23.65 -22.27 14.04
N LEU A 297 24.01 -22.07 12.77
CA LEU A 297 25.43 -21.95 12.37
C LEU A 297 26.08 -20.68 12.90
N PHE A 298 25.34 -19.56 12.92
CA PHE A 298 25.81 -18.33 13.54
C PHE A 298 26.00 -18.49 15.05
N ALA A 299 25.10 -19.21 15.74
CA ALA A 299 25.28 -19.55 17.16
C ALA A 299 26.50 -20.46 17.40
N MET A 300 26.74 -21.45 16.54
CA MET A 300 27.94 -22.28 16.60
C MET A 300 29.22 -21.47 16.43
N PHE A 301 29.23 -20.51 15.49
CA PHE A 301 30.33 -19.58 15.30
C PHE A 301 30.63 -18.80 16.59
N LEU A 302 29.60 -18.20 17.19
CA LEU A 302 29.73 -17.44 18.42
C LEU A 302 30.20 -18.31 19.59
N HIS A 303 29.71 -19.55 19.67
CA HIS A 303 30.13 -20.49 20.70
C HIS A 303 31.61 -20.87 20.55
N GLY A 304 32.09 -21.14 19.33
CA GLY A 304 33.51 -21.40 19.07
C GLY A 304 34.40 -20.22 19.49
N LEU A 305 34.01 -18.99 19.15
CA LEU A 305 34.73 -17.80 19.59
C LEU A 305 34.77 -17.64 21.11
N GLN A 306 33.69 -17.98 21.82
CA GLN A 306 33.65 -17.93 23.29
C GLN A 306 34.62 -18.93 23.94
N GLN A 307 34.85 -20.10 23.32
CA GLN A 307 35.80 -21.09 23.83
C GLN A 307 37.25 -20.64 23.63
N GLU A 308 37.55 -19.96 22.52
CA GLU A 308 38.91 -19.46 22.23
C GLU A 308 39.25 -18.17 22.99
N GLN A 309 38.26 -17.40 23.44
CA GLN A 309 38.44 -16.12 24.16
C GLN A 309 37.63 -16.11 25.47
N PRO A 310 38.20 -16.58 26.59
CA PRO A 310 37.48 -16.78 27.86
C PRO A 310 36.80 -15.51 28.40
N ASP A 311 37.36 -14.33 28.13
CA ASP A 311 36.81 -13.02 28.51
C ASP A 311 35.44 -12.71 27.88
N LEU A 312 35.04 -13.43 26.81
CA LEU A 312 33.73 -13.32 26.16
C LEU A 312 32.60 -14.03 26.93
N SER A 313 32.92 -14.98 27.80
CA SER A 313 31.93 -15.79 28.54
C SER A 313 31.06 -14.98 29.51
N GLN A 314 31.47 -13.75 29.85
CA GLN A 314 30.77 -12.86 30.77
C GLN A 314 29.89 -11.80 30.08
N SER A 315 29.73 -11.85 28.73
CA SER A 315 28.97 -10.85 27.98
C SER A 315 27.45 -11.12 28.00
N PRO A 316 26.62 -10.24 28.59
CA PRO A 316 25.16 -10.43 28.64
C PRO A 316 24.50 -10.43 27.25
N ASP A 317 25.09 -9.75 26.26
CA ASP A 317 24.60 -9.70 24.88
C ASP A 317 24.74 -11.06 24.13
N LEU A 318 25.57 -11.98 24.64
CA LEU A 318 25.76 -13.32 24.06
C LEU A 318 24.91 -14.39 24.73
N THR A 319 24.50 -14.18 25.97
CA THR A 319 23.55 -15.05 26.68
C THR A 319 22.09 -14.82 26.25
N ASP A 320 21.79 -13.64 25.70
CA ASP A 320 20.50 -13.29 25.07
C ASP A 320 20.51 -13.52 23.55
N LEU A 321 21.37 -14.41 23.04
CA LEU A 321 21.24 -14.87 21.66
C LEU A 321 19.86 -15.53 21.52
N PRO A 322 19.08 -15.18 20.49
CA PRO A 322 17.77 -15.77 20.28
C PRO A 322 17.92 -17.29 20.29
N SER A 323 17.42 -17.95 21.35
CA SER A 323 17.13 -19.37 21.25
C SER A 323 16.27 -19.56 20.00
N ALA A 324 16.37 -20.73 19.37
CA ALA A 324 15.68 -21.02 18.11
C ALA A 324 14.15 -20.78 18.13
N ASP A 325 13.58 -20.40 19.29
CA ASP A 325 12.19 -20.07 19.55
C ASP A 325 11.86 -18.57 19.67
N GLU A 326 12.77 -17.61 19.44
CA GLU A 326 12.36 -16.18 19.40
C GLU A 326 11.64 -15.82 18.08
N GLY A 327 10.43 -16.35 17.92
CA GLY A 327 9.34 -15.44 17.61
C GLY A 327 9.23 -14.46 18.78
N ASN A 328 9.03 -13.17 18.53
CA ASN A 328 8.74 -12.19 19.60
C ASN A 328 7.45 -12.53 20.37
N ASP A 329 6.80 -13.65 20.08
CA ASP A 329 5.52 -14.05 20.62
C ASP A 329 5.77 -15.06 21.75
N ILE A 330 5.14 -14.79 22.89
CA ILE A 330 5.10 -15.74 23.98
C ILE A 330 3.99 -16.73 23.62
N ILE A 331 4.13 -18.02 23.94
CA ILE A 331 3.08 -19.02 23.67
C ILE A 331 1.75 -18.50 24.25
N GLY A 332 0.77 -18.25 23.37
CA GLY A 332 -0.54 -17.71 23.71
C GLY A 332 -0.68 -16.17 23.70
N LEU A 333 0.34 -15.40 23.31
CA LEU A 333 0.32 -13.93 23.27
C LEU A 333 1.13 -13.37 22.09
N ILE A 334 0.64 -12.30 21.44
CA ILE A 334 1.28 -11.70 20.26
C ILE A 334 1.97 -10.37 20.63
N SER A 335 3.24 -10.22 20.27
CA SER A 335 3.98 -8.97 20.47
C SER A 335 3.45 -7.82 19.61
N ALA A 336 3.84 -6.58 19.96
CA ALA A 336 3.54 -5.43 19.12
C ALA A 336 4.08 -5.56 17.68
N LYS A 337 5.25 -6.18 17.50
CA LYS A 337 5.83 -6.41 16.17
C LYS A 337 5.06 -7.45 15.37
N SER A 338 4.60 -8.50 16.03
CA SER A 338 3.75 -9.51 15.37
C SER A 338 2.36 -8.96 15.07
N ALA A 339 1.78 -8.13 15.94
CA ALA A 339 0.53 -7.41 15.67
C ALA A 339 0.66 -6.48 14.45
N VAL A 340 1.78 -5.75 14.32
CA VAL A 340 2.11 -4.95 13.11
C VAL A 340 2.11 -5.81 11.85
N ARG A 341 2.72 -7.01 11.90
CA ARG A 341 2.79 -7.94 10.78
C ARG A 341 1.42 -8.53 10.42
N VAL A 342 0.70 -9.05 11.41
CA VAL A 342 -0.60 -9.73 11.23
C VAL A 342 -1.67 -8.74 10.75
N LEU A 343 -1.74 -7.56 11.38
CA LEU A 343 -2.68 -6.52 10.97
C LEU A 343 -2.24 -5.76 9.71
N ARG A 344 -0.99 -5.92 9.24
CA ARG A 344 -0.41 -5.14 8.14
C ARG A 344 -0.57 -3.63 8.38
N GLU A 345 -0.17 -3.17 9.57
CA GLU A 345 -0.13 -1.76 9.96
C GLU A 345 1.33 -1.31 10.15
N THR A 346 1.56 -0.04 10.52
CA THR A 346 2.89 0.45 10.91
C THR A 346 3.07 0.44 12.42
N ASP A 347 4.31 0.40 12.89
CA ASP A 347 4.63 0.51 14.33
C ASP A 347 3.99 1.75 14.98
N THR A 348 4.00 2.89 14.26
CA THR A 348 3.40 4.15 14.74
C THR A 348 1.89 4.04 14.94
N ILE A 349 1.20 3.35 14.02
CA ILE A 349 -0.25 3.16 14.11
C ILE A 349 -0.61 2.22 15.25
N ILE A 350 0.09 1.09 15.38
CA ILE A 350 -0.12 0.16 16.50
C ILE A 350 0.17 0.84 17.83
N ALA A 351 1.24 1.64 17.94
CA ALA A 351 1.52 2.42 19.14
C ALA A 351 0.40 3.41 19.49
N LYS A 352 -0.14 4.14 18.49
CA LYS A 352 -1.26 5.07 18.69
C LYS A 352 -2.53 4.35 19.14
N LEU A 353 -2.86 3.20 18.52
CA LEU A 353 -4.04 2.42 18.87
C LEU A 353 -3.93 1.79 20.27
N ARG A 354 -2.74 1.32 20.64
CA ARG A 354 -2.47 0.87 22.01
C ARG A 354 -2.65 2.00 23.03
N ALA A 355 -2.14 3.20 22.72
CA ALA A 355 -2.36 4.37 23.58
C ALA A 355 -3.84 4.78 23.66
N ALA A 356 -4.63 4.48 22.63
CA ALA A 356 -6.08 4.67 22.63
C ALA A 356 -6.85 3.57 23.39
N GLY A 357 -6.18 2.54 23.90
CA GLY A 357 -6.79 1.50 24.72
C GLY A 357 -7.73 0.55 23.97
N VAL A 358 -7.59 0.42 22.64
CA VAL A 358 -8.53 -0.37 21.80
C VAL A 358 -8.17 -1.85 21.64
N PHE A 359 -7.06 -2.30 22.23
CA PHE A 359 -6.62 -3.70 22.19
C PHE A 359 -6.73 -4.33 23.57
N LYS A 360 -7.01 -5.64 23.61
CA LYS A 360 -6.82 -6.48 24.79
C LYS A 360 -5.33 -6.71 24.99
N LEU A 361 -4.79 -6.14 26.05
CA LEU A 361 -3.37 -6.21 26.38
C LEU A 361 -3.13 -7.02 27.66
N THR A 362 -2.07 -7.82 27.66
CA THR A 362 -1.54 -8.51 28.85
C THR A 362 -0.11 -8.05 29.10
N ASP A 363 0.15 -7.49 30.29
CA ASP A 363 1.49 -7.08 30.71
C ASP A 363 2.32 -8.29 31.11
N VAL A 364 3.45 -8.49 30.43
CA VAL A 364 4.37 -9.61 30.68
C VAL A 364 5.76 -9.07 30.99
N ARG A 365 6.41 -9.62 32.02
CA ARG A 365 7.79 -9.27 32.36
C ARG A 365 8.76 -10.10 31.51
N VAL A 366 9.52 -9.42 30.65
CA VAL A 366 10.47 -10.02 29.70
C VAL A 366 11.83 -9.35 29.91
N HIS A 367 12.87 -10.12 30.25
CA HIS A 367 14.21 -9.63 30.64
C HIS A 367 14.16 -8.49 31.69
N GLY A 368 13.35 -8.65 32.74
CA GLY A 368 13.23 -7.66 33.82
C GLY A 368 12.37 -6.43 33.50
N VAL A 369 11.92 -6.25 32.26
CA VAL A 369 11.08 -5.11 31.83
C VAL A 369 9.65 -5.58 31.60
N VAL A 370 8.66 -4.84 32.13
CA VAL A 370 7.23 -5.11 31.85
C VAL A 370 6.89 -4.56 30.46
N ARG A 371 6.36 -5.42 29.59
CA ARG A 371 5.94 -5.09 28.24
C ARG A 371 4.51 -5.59 28.00
N PRO A 372 3.63 -4.80 27.34
CA PRO A 372 2.30 -5.28 27.03
C PRO A 372 2.29 -6.07 25.71
N PHE A 373 1.62 -7.22 25.73
CA PHE A 373 1.36 -8.12 24.60
C PHE A 373 -0.12 -8.10 24.22
N HIS A 374 -0.45 -8.46 22.99
CA HIS A 374 -1.81 -8.47 22.44
C HIS A 374 -2.39 -9.88 22.53
N ASP A 375 -3.71 -9.93 22.65
CA ASP A 375 -4.48 -11.17 22.53
C ASP A 375 -4.43 -11.73 21.10
N PRO A 376 -4.03 -12.99 20.89
CA PRO A 376 -3.91 -13.58 19.55
C PRO A 376 -5.24 -13.62 18.79
N GLU A 377 -6.32 -14.04 19.45
CA GLU A 377 -7.63 -14.20 18.83
C GLU A 377 -8.18 -12.86 18.35
N GLU A 378 -8.03 -11.80 19.16
CA GLU A 378 -8.40 -10.43 18.80
C GLU A 378 -7.65 -9.96 17.55
N ILE A 379 -6.33 -10.16 17.51
CA ILE A 379 -5.49 -9.70 16.40
C ILE A 379 -5.81 -10.47 15.11
N GLU A 380 -6.04 -11.79 15.20
CA GLU A 380 -6.42 -12.62 14.06
C GLU A 380 -7.83 -12.30 13.54
N GLU A 381 -8.80 -12.06 14.43
CA GLU A 381 -10.15 -11.62 14.05
C GLU A 381 -10.10 -10.29 13.26
N LEU A 382 -9.33 -9.32 13.78
CA LEU A 382 -9.12 -8.05 13.11
C LEU A 382 -8.44 -8.21 11.76
N ALA A 383 -7.40 -9.04 11.66
CA ALA A 383 -6.70 -9.31 10.41
C ALA A 383 -7.61 -9.99 9.37
N ARG A 384 -8.47 -10.90 9.80
CA ARG A 384 -9.45 -11.59 8.94
C ARG A 384 -10.54 -10.66 8.42
N THR A 385 -10.95 -9.70 9.25
CA THR A 385 -12.04 -8.76 8.93
C THR A 385 -11.55 -7.56 8.10
N LYS A 386 -10.26 -7.21 8.21
CA LYS A 386 -9.66 -6.05 7.53
C LYS A 386 -9.83 -6.03 6.01
N PRO A 387 -9.68 -7.14 5.26
CA PRO A 387 -9.90 -7.16 3.82
C PRO A 387 -11.36 -6.92 3.42
N ASP A 388 -12.32 -7.36 4.25
CA ASP A 388 -13.77 -7.19 4.01
C ASP A 388 -14.27 -5.81 4.43
N ARG A 389 -13.43 -4.98 5.06
CA ARG A 389 -13.80 -3.63 5.51
C ARG A 389 -14.18 -2.76 4.31
N LEU A 390 -15.38 -2.23 4.34
CA LEU A 390 -15.91 -1.32 3.34
C LEU A 390 -16.05 0.11 3.92
N PRO A 391 -15.25 1.08 3.45
CA PRO A 391 -15.38 2.48 3.86
C PRO A 391 -16.71 3.10 3.41
N LEU A 392 -17.30 3.98 4.22
CA LEU A 392 -18.51 4.73 3.85
C LEU A 392 -18.35 5.52 2.54
N THR A 393 -17.16 6.01 2.24
CA THR A 393 -16.87 6.71 0.98
C THR A 393 -16.98 5.79 -0.24
N ALA A 394 -16.57 4.52 -0.10
CA ALA A 394 -16.67 3.53 -1.18
C ALA A 394 -18.14 3.13 -1.41
N VAL A 395 -18.91 2.94 -0.33
CA VAL A 395 -20.36 2.70 -0.43
C VAL A 395 -21.06 3.90 -1.07
N SER A 396 -20.74 5.12 -0.63
CA SER A 396 -21.36 6.34 -1.16
C SER A 396 -21.11 6.51 -2.65
N GLN A 397 -19.87 6.23 -3.12
CA GLN A 397 -19.52 6.30 -4.54
C GLN A 397 -20.24 5.26 -5.39
N SER A 398 -20.33 4.01 -4.92
CA SER A 398 -20.96 2.91 -5.66
C SER A 398 -22.49 2.98 -5.68
N THR A 399 -23.11 3.61 -4.68
CA THR A 399 -24.57 3.60 -4.50
C THR A 399 -25.24 4.94 -4.77
N GLN A 400 -24.45 6.01 -4.89
CA GLN A 400 -24.90 7.41 -4.95
C GLN A 400 -25.71 7.88 -3.73
N LEU A 401 -25.72 7.10 -2.64
CA LEU A 401 -26.25 7.52 -1.35
C LEU A 401 -25.23 8.41 -0.62
N PRO A 402 -25.67 9.47 0.09
CA PRO A 402 -24.77 10.31 0.85
C PRO A 402 -24.19 9.55 2.06
N ARG A 403 -23.03 9.98 2.58
CA ARG A 403 -22.34 9.28 3.68
C ARG A 403 -23.18 9.24 4.95
N TYR A 404 -23.92 10.31 5.21
CA TYR A 404 -24.84 10.36 6.35
C TYR A 404 -26.01 9.36 6.20
N ALA A 405 -26.41 8.99 4.98
CA ALA A 405 -27.43 7.95 4.77
C ALA A 405 -26.94 6.59 5.28
N ILE A 406 -25.70 6.24 4.93
CA ILE A 406 -25.08 4.98 5.35
C ILE A 406 -24.92 4.97 6.87
N ALA A 407 -24.53 6.09 7.48
CA ALA A 407 -24.50 6.23 8.93
C ALA A 407 -25.89 6.01 9.57
N GLN A 408 -26.96 6.56 8.99
CA GLN A 408 -28.34 6.31 9.46
C GLN A 408 -28.72 4.82 9.35
N LEU A 409 -28.37 4.15 8.24
CA LEU A 409 -28.61 2.71 8.08
C LEU A 409 -27.90 1.88 9.15
N MET A 410 -26.68 2.27 9.52
CA MET A 410 -25.93 1.62 10.59
C MET A 410 -26.53 1.88 11.96
N GLN A 411 -26.92 3.12 12.26
CA GLN A 411 -27.52 3.50 13.53
C GLN A 411 -28.88 2.80 13.74
N SER A 412 -29.69 2.68 12.68
CA SER A 412 -31.00 2.01 12.72
C SER A 412 -30.94 0.48 12.71
N GLY A 413 -29.74 -0.11 12.62
CA GLY A 413 -29.54 -1.57 12.57
C GLY A 413 -29.91 -2.22 11.22
N LEU A 414 -30.25 -1.43 10.20
CA LEU A 414 -30.51 -1.94 8.84
C LEU A 414 -29.22 -2.44 8.16
N LEU A 415 -28.09 -1.81 8.49
CA LEU A 415 -26.75 -2.19 8.01
C LEU A 415 -25.84 -2.48 9.20
N ALA A 416 -25.21 -3.66 9.24
CA ALA A 416 -24.35 -4.02 10.36
C ALA A 416 -23.04 -3.20 10.36
N PRO A 417 -22.69 -2.51 11.46
CA PRO A 417 -21.39 -1.87 11.59
C PRO A 417 -20.31 -2.88 11.96
N LEU A 418 -19.06 -2.53 11.68
CA LEU A 418 -17.91 -3.14 12.33
C LEU A 418 -17.87 -2.70 13.80
N THR A 419 -17.95 -3.65 14.72
CA THR A 419 -18.18 -3.40 16.15
C THR A 419 -16.90 -3.19 16.96
N HIS A 420 -15.75 -3.67 16.48
CA HIS A 420 -14.50 -3.58 17.24
C HIS A 420 -14.00 -2.12 17.34
N PRO A 421 -13.64 -1.61 18.54
CA PRO A 421 -13.17 -0.23 18.73
C PRO A 421 -11.97 0.18 17.86
N TYR A 422 -11.14 -0.80 17.51
CA TYR A 422 -10.04 -0.68 16.53
C TYR A 422 -10.42 0.12 15.28
N TRP A 423 -11.58 -0.16 14.66
CA TRP A 423 -11.94 0.42 13.37
C TRP A 423 -12.15 1.94 13.45
N GLU A 424 -12.88 2.38 14.47
CA GLU A 424 -13.16 3.80 14.69
C GLU A 424 -11.90 4.54 15.12
N ALA A 425 -11.10 3.98 16.03
CA ALA A 425 -9.83 4.58 16.45
C ALA A 425 -8.80 4.68 15.30
N ARG A 426 -8.80 3.72 14.37
CA ARG A 426 -7.86 3.67 13.25
C ARG A 426 -8.24 4.60 12.10
N TYR A 427 -9.52 4.69 11.78
CA TYR A 427 -10.01 5.39 10.58
C TYR A 427 -10.79 6.67 10.89
N GLY A 428 -11.11 6.93 12.16
CA GLY A 428 -11.83 8.12 12.62
C GLY A 428 -13.34 8.10 12.35
N VAL A 429 -13.86 7.05 11.70
CA VAL A 429 -15.27 6.89 11.35
C VAL A 429 -15.68 5.42 11.49
N ARG A 430 -16.98 5.17 11.72
CA ARG A 430 -17.53 3.82 11.68
C ARG A 430 -17.45 3.26 10.26
N ASN A 431 -17.24 1.95 10.15
CA ASN A 431 -17.15 1.24 8.87
C ASN A 431 -18.15 0.07 8.86
N THR A 432 -18.44 -0.47 7.68
CA THR A 432 -19.20 -1.71 7.50
C THR A 432 -18.35 -2.73 6.76
N THR A 433 -18.94 -3.83 6.31
CA THR A 433 -18.26 -4.84 5.48
C THR A 433 -18.94 -5.05 4.13
N THR A 434 -18.20 -5.57 3.16
CA THR A 434 -18.76 -5.94 1.85
C THR A 434 -19.84 -6.99 2.02
N LYS A 435 -19.64 -7.96 2.93
CA LYS A 435 -20.66 -8.96 3.27
C LYS A 435 -21.93 -8.35 3.85
N ALA A 436 -21.82 -7.40 4.77
CA ALA A 436 -22.99 -6.75 5.37
C ALA A 436 -23.76 -5.92 4.33
N TRP A 437 -23.03 -5.25 3.43
CA TRP A 437 -23.63 -4.50 2.32
C TRP A 437 -24.36 -5.40 1.33
N ALA A 438 -23.73 -6.48 0.88
CA ALA A 438 -24.37 -7.44 -0.02
C ALA A 438 -25.62 -8.09 0.60
N ALA A 439 -25.60 -8.37 1.91
CA ALA A 439 -26.77 -8.87 2.63
C ALA A 439 -27.91 -7.83 2.71
N PHE A 440 -27.59 -6.54 2.78
CA PHE A 440 -28.57 -5.46 2.72
C PHE A 440 -29.17 -5.34 1.31
N GLU A 441 -28.35 -5.38 0.26
CA GLU A 441 -28.84 -5.37 -1.13
C GLU A 441 -29.72 -6.59 -1.44
N ALA A 442 -29.35 -7.78 -0.96
CA ALA A 442 -30.15 -8.98 -1.11
C ALA A 442 -31.56 -8.85 -0.49
N LYS A 443 -31.69 -8.15 0.64
CA LYS A 443 -33.01 -7.87 1.24
C LYS A 443 -33.86 -6.95 0.36
N ILE A 444 -33.24 -5.96 -0.28
CA ILE A 444 -33.92 -5.06 -1.23
C ILE A 444 -34.39 -5.87 -2.44
N GLN A 445 -33.50 -6.68 -3.03
CA GLN A 445 -33.83 -7.53 -4.17
C GLN A 445 -34.96 -8.51 -3.86
N ALA A 446 -34.94 -9.15 -2.70
CA ALA A 446 -35.97 -10.10 -2.30
C ALA A 446 -37.35 -9.46 -2.05
N LYS A 447 -37.38 -8.17 -1.70
CA LYS A 447 -38.62 -7.45 -1.39
C LYS A 447 -39.23 -6.73 -2.60
N ALA A 448 -38.43 -6.47 -3.64
CA ALA A 448 -38.87 -5.77 -4.84
C ALA A 448 -40.04 -6.49 -5.53
N ASP A 449 -41.02 -5.72 -5.98
CA ASP A 449 -42.14 -6.23 -6.77
C ASP A 449 -41.78 -6.15 -8.27
N PRO A 450 -41.63 -7.29 -8.97
CA PRO A 450 -41.30 -7.30 -10.38
C PRO A 450 -42.42 -6.74 -11.27
N ALA A 451 -43.65 -6.58 -10.76
CA ALA A 451 -44.75 -5.96 -11.50
C ALA A 451 -44.59 -4.42 -11.60
N ILE A 452 -43.78 -3.81 -10.74
CA ILE A 452 -43.52 -2.38 -10.74
C ILE A 452 -42.32 -2.11 -11.68
N VAL A 453 -42.63 -1.88 -12.96
CA VAL A 453 -41.62 -1.55 -13.99
C VAL A 453 -41.63 -0.07 -14.37
N ASP A 454 -42.68 0.66 -14.00
CA ASP A 454 -42.82 2.11 -14.24
C ASP A 454 -42.88 2.84 -12.90
N GLY A 455 -41.91 3.72 -12.67
CA GLY A 455 -41.73 4.41 -11.40
C GLY A 455 -40.61 5.45 -11.44
N ILE A 456 -40.55 6.27 -10.41
CA ILE A 456 -39.55 7.31 -10.28
C ILE A 456 -38.36 6.76 -9.50
N PRO A 457 -37.11 6.88 -10.00
CA PRO A 457 -35.94 6.43 -9.26
C PRO A 457 -35.89 7.02 -7.85
N LEU A 458 -35.53 6.21 -6.84
CA LEU A 458 -35.57 6.60 -5.43
C LEU A 458 -34.76 7.88 -5.18
N GLN A 459 -33.58 8.01 -5.78
CA GLN A 459 -32.74 9.21 -5.67
C GLN A 459 -33.46 10.48 -6.11
N ILE A 460 -34.34 10.35 -7.11
CA ILE A 460 -35.14 11.45 -7.65
C ILE A 460 -36.37 11.69 -6.79
N ALA A 461 -37.10 10.64 -6.40
CA ALA A 461 -38.25 10.73 -5.51
C ALA A 461 -37.90 11.37 -4.15
N ALA A 462 -36.73 11.02 -3.61
CA ALA A 462 -36.21 11.57 -2.36
C ALA A 462 -36.02 13.09 -2.41
N ARG A 463 -35.86 13.72 -3.59
CA ARG A 463 -35.79 15.19 -3.72
C ARG A 463 -37.07 15.92 -3.35
N ALA A 464 -38.20 15.22 -3.21
CA ALA A 464 -39.43 15.78 -2.64
C ALA A 464 -39.26 16.11 -1.14
N ILE A 465 -38.33 15.42 -0.47
CA ILE A 465 -37.92 15.65 0.91
C ILE A 465 -36.84 16.72 0.91
N GLY A 466 -37.14 17.86 1.54
CA GLY A 466 -36.18 18.95 1.73
C GLY A 466 -36.55 19.77 2.95
N GLY A 467 -35.63 20.65 3.35
CA GLY A 467 -35.72 21.39 4.61
C GLY A 467 -35.10 20.67 5.81
N ARG A 468 -34.61 19.45 5.60
CA ARG A 468 -33.95 18.59 6.59
C ARG A 468 -33.06 17.59 5.87
N ALA A 469 -32.17 16.93 6.61
CA ALA A 469 -31.51 15.73 6.11
C ALA A 469 -32.56 14.66 5.79
N LYS A 470 -32.42 13.99 4.64
CA LYS A 470 -33.38 12.97 4.23
C LYS A 470 -33.34 11.77 5.20
N PRO A 471 -34.49 11.22 5.60
CA PRO A 471 -34.57 10.14 6.58
C PRO A 471 -34.32 8.78 5.90
N TRP A 472 -33.13 8.57 5.35
CA TRP A 472 -32.78 7.36 4.60
C TRP A 472 -33.02 6.08 5.39
N ALA A 473 -32.73 6.05 6.70
CA ALA A 473 -33.11 4.91 7.54
C ALA A 473 -34.62 4.67 7.57
N GLY A 474 -35.43 5.73 7.69
CA GLY A 474 -36.89 5.63 7.65
C GLY A 474 -37.41 5.17 6.29
N ILE A 475 -36.81 5.66 5.20
CA ILE A 475 -37.11 5.25 3.83
C ILE A 475 -36.84 3.75 3.66
N PHE A 476 -35.64 3.27 3.99
CA PHE A 476 -35.30 1.86 3.82
C PHE A 476 -36.04 0.95 4.81
N ALA A 477 -36.32 1.40 6.03
CA ALA A 477 -37.16 0.66 6.98
C ALA A 477 -38.58 0.49 6.44
N TRP A 478 -39.16 1.54 5.83
CA TRP A 478 -40.46 1.49 5.20
C TRP A 478 -40.47 0.59 3.95
N LEU A 479 -39.46 0.72 3.07
CA LEU A 479 -39.31 -0.12 1.87
C LEU A 479 -39.24 -1.60 2.22
N LEU A 480 -38.45 -1.96 3.24
CA LEU A 480 -38.29 -3.34 3.69
C LEU A 480 -39.44 -3.82 4.60
N GLY A 481 -40.32 -2.92 5.03
CA GLY A 481 -41.48 -3.20 5.86
C GLY A 481 -42.65 -3.81 5.09
N PRO A 482 -43.78 -4.10 5.77
CA PRO A 482 -44.96 -4.69 5.14
C PRO A 482 -45.57 -3.77 4.07
N ASP A 483 -45.60 -2.46 4.32
CA ASP A 483 -46.26 -1.47 3.45
C ASP A 483 -45.38 -0.95 2.30
N GLY A 484 -44.11 -1.34 2.26
CA GLY A 484 -43.17 -0.93 1.22
C GLY A 484 -43.53 -1.54 -0.13
N ARG A 485 -43.68 -0.67 -1.13
CA ARG A 485 -43.94 -1.03 -2.54
C ARG A 485 -42.95 -0.33 -3.45
N PHE A 486 -42.12 -1.10 -4.14
CA PHE A 486 -41.12 -0.59 -5.10
C PHE A 486 -40.73 -1.67 -6.11
N GLY A 487 -40.24 -1.23 -7.27
CA GLY A 487 -39.67 -2.09 -8.30
C GLY A 487 -38.16 -1.93 -8.44
N LEU A 488 -37.56 -2.70 -9.33
CA LEU A 488 -36.15 -2.58 -9.69
C LEU A 488 -35.96 -2.39 -11.19
N ALA A 489 -35.13 -1.40 -11.55
CA ALA A 489 -34.60 -1.15 -12.89
C ALA A 489 -33.16 -1.68 -12.97
N PRO A 490 -32.94 -2.96 -13.36
CA PRO A 490 -31.62 -3.60 -13.32
C PRO A 490 -30.59 -2.95 -14.26
N GLU A 491 -31.02 -2.18 -15.25
CA GLU A 491 -30.17 -1.43 -16.18
C GLU A 491 -29.47 -0.22 -15.54
N ALA A 492 -29.92 0.24 -14.37
CA ALA A 492 -29.29 1.35 -13.66
C ALA A 492 -28.02 0.90 -12.92
N THR A 493 -26.99 1.75 -12.92
CA THR A 493 -25.64 1.40 -12.44
C THR A 493 -25.47 1.47 -10.93
N ASP A 494 -26.37 2.14 -10.20
CA ASP A 494 -26.29 2.32 -8.75
C ASP A 494 -27.63 2.09 -8.05
N LEU A 495 -27.56 1.64 -6.79
CA LEU A 495 -28.73 1.22 -6.00
C LEU A 495 -29.83 2.29 -5.92
N SER A 496 -29.45 3.56 -5.75
CA SER A 496 -30.41 4.65 -5.57
C SER A 496 -31.22 4.97 -6.84
N HIS A 497 -30.67 4.67 -8.02
CA HIS A 497 -31.38 4.76 -9.30
C HIS A 497 -32.09 3.47 -9.70
N GLN A 498 -31.62 2.31 -9.22
CA GLN A 498 -32.27 1.02 -9.47
C GLN A 498 -33.63 0.90 -8.80
N ILE A 499 -33.82 1.47 -7.60
CA ILE A 499 -35.08 1.38 -6.87
C ILE A 499 -36.12 2.32 -7.50
N LEU A 500 -37.22 1.76 -8.01
CA LEU A 500 -38.33 2.51 -8.61
C LEU A 500 -39.47 2.68 -7.62
N ILE A 501 -39.84 3.93 -7.35
CA ILE A 501 -40.94 4.30 -6.46
C ILE A 501 -42.17 4.72 -7.28
N PRO A 502 -43.33 4.08 -7.08
CA PRO A 502 -44.60 4.53 -7.65
C PRO A 502 -44.90 6.00 -7.31
N ALA A 503 -45.40 6.77 -8.30
CA ALA A 503 -45.60 8.21 -8.14
C ALA A 503 -46.60 8.58 -7.04
N ASP A 504 -47.58 7.72 -6.75
CA ASP A 504 -48.57 7.87 -5.68
C ASP A 504 -47.95 7.78 -4.27
N LEU A 505 -46.73 7.25 -4.13
CA LEU A 505 -46.06 7.06 -2.85
C LEU A 505 -45.06 8.17 -2.50
N ILE A 506 -44.89 9.19 -3.35
CA ILE A 506 -43.99 10.32 -3.08
C ILE A 506 -44.41 11.06 -1.81
N ASP A 507 -45.71 11.28 -1.60
CA ASP A 507 -46.20 11.95 -0.39
C ASP A 507 -45.99 11.12 0.86
N THR A 508 -46.09 9.78 0.76
CA THR A 508 -45.73 8.87 1.84
C THR A 508 -44.25 9.04 2.23
N LEU A 509 -43.33 9.05 1.25
CA LEU A 509 -41.89 9.24 1.51
C LEU A 509 -41.61 10.57 2.24
N ARG A 510 -42.35 11.64 1.92
CA ARG A 510 -42.18 12.95 2.57
C ARG A 510 -42.52 12.93 4.06
N MET A 511 -43.51 12.13 4.43
CA MET A 511 -44.02 12.00 5.80
C MET A 511 -43.17 11.06 6.65
N LEU A 512 -42.28 10.27 6.05
CA LEU A 512 -41.38 9.39 6.81
C LEU A 512 -40.47 10.20 7.71
N GLU A 513 -40.22 9.70 8.91
CA GLU A 513 -39.23 10.25 9.83
C GLU A 513 -38.10 9.26 10.02
N ASN A 514 -36.97 9.75 10.52
CA ASN A 514 -35.91 8.84 10.92
C ASN A 514 -36.35 8.15 12.21
N PRO A 515 -36.39 6.80 12.26
CA PRO A 515 -36.85 6.06 13.44
C PRO A 515 -36.04 6.36 14.72
N LEU A 516 -34.86 6.95 14.59
CA LEU A 516 -34.06 7.43 15.70
C LEU A 516 -34.20 8.96 15.83
N SER A 517 -34.92 9.40 16.86
CA SER A 517 -34.96 10.82 17.26
C SER A 517 -33.55 11.32 17.54
N GLY A 518 -33.09 12.31 16.77
CA GLY A 518 -31.74 12.87 16.92
C GLY A 518 -30.62 12.08 16.25
N ALA A 519 -30.91 11.22 15.26
CA ALA A 519 -29.89 10.61 14.41
C ALA A 519 -28.88 11.68 13.93
N HIS A 520 -27.70 11.67 14.54
CA HIS A 520 -26.71 12.71 14.35
C HIS A 520 -26.24 12.70 12.89
N VAL A 521 -26.54 13.78 12.19
CA VAL A 521 -25.70 14.22 11.08
C VAL A 521 -24.38 14.62 11.71
N GLU A 522 -23.26 14.07 11.22
CA GLU A 522 -21.93 14.46 11.67
C GLU A 522 -21.79 15.99 11.67
N ASP A 523 -21.11 16.58 12.65
CA ASP A 523 -20.94 18.05 12.75
C ASP A 523 -20.28 18.65 11.50
N GLU A 524 -19.53 17.82 10.77
CA GLU A 524 -18.83 18.13 9.55
C GLU A 524 -19.35 17.29 8.36
N LEU A 525 -19.79 17.97 7.31
CA LEU A 525 -20.34 17.36 6.08
C LEU A 525 -19.37 17.46 4.90
N SER A 526 -19.44 16.50 3.98
CA SER A 526 -18.82 16.65 2.66
C SER A 526 -19.65 17.59 1.79
N GLY A 527 -19.04 18.10 0.71
CA GLY A 527 -19.79 18.87 -0.29
C GLY A 527 -20.94 18.09 -0.91
N THR A 528 -20.78 16.78 -1.13
CA THR A 528 -21.85 15.91 -1.64
C THR A 528 -23.00 15.79 -0.65
N ASP A 529 -22.69 15.53 0.63
CA ASP A 529 -23.72 15.44 1.69
C ASP A 529 -24.48 16.77 1.83
N ALA A 530 -23.77 17.89 1.84
CA ALA A 530 -24.38 19.21 1.96
C ALA A 530 -25.23 19.58 0.73
N SER A 531 -24.76 19.28 -0.48
CA SER A 531 -25.50 19.50 -1.73
C SER A 531 -26.81 18.68 -1.76
N GLU A 532 -26.75 17.45 -1.25
CA GLU A 532 -27.89 16.54 -1.15
C GLU A 532 -28.95 17.10 -0.20
N ILE A 533 -28.55 17.51 1.01
CA ILE A 533 -29.46 18.04 2.05
C ILE A 533 -30.16 19.31 1.56
N LEU A 534 -29.46 20.16 0.82
CA LEU A 534 -30.00 21.39 0.25
C LEU A 534 -30.85 21.17 -1.02
N ASN A 535 -30.89 19.95 -1.56
CA ASN A 535 -31.48 19.64 -2.87
C ASN A 535 -30.93 20.51 -4.01
N LEU A 536 -29.63 20.81 -3.97
CA LEU A 536 -28.94 21.61 -4.99
C LEU A 536 -28.07 20.74 -5.89
N ALA A 537 -27.97 21.10 -7.16
CA ALA A 537 -26.93 20.56 -8.03
C ALA A 537 -25.55 21.13 -7.63
N THR A 538 -24.46 20.41 -7.91
CA THR A 538 -23.10 20.77 -7.48
C THR A 538 -22.71 22.20 -7.84
N ASN A 539 -23.04 22.67 -9.05
CA ASN A 539 -22.76 24.04 -9.50
C ASN A 539 -23.54 25.10 -8.70
N GLN A 540 -24.81 24.84 -8.38
CA GLN A 540 -25.65 25.71 -7.56
C GLN A 540 -25.20 25.71 -6.10
N PHE A 541 -24.81 24.54 -5.58
CA PHE A 541 -24.24 24.40 -4.25
C PHE A 541 -22.96 25.23 -4.09
N LEU A 542 -22.02 25.14 -5.04
CA LEU A 542 -20.78 25.92 -4.99
C LEU A 542 -21.02 27.44 -5.04
N ARG A 543 -21.99 27.89 -5.85
CA ARG A 543 -22.41 29.30 -5.88
C ARG A 543 -23.04 29.73 -4.56
N PHE A 544 -23.85 28.86 -3.95
CA PHE A 544 -24.45 29.13 -2.65
C PHE A 544 -23.39 29.22 -1.53
N VAL A 545 -22.42 28.31 -1.51
CA VAL A 545 -21.28 28.37 -0.58
C VAL A 545 -20.50 29.67 -0.73
N ALA A 546 -20.31 30.18 -1.95
CA ALA A 546 -19.60 31.43 -2.21
C ALA A 546 -20.25 32.68 -1.56
N THR A 547 -21.49 32.59 -1.10
CA THR A 547 -22.18 33.66 -0.35
C THR A 547 -21.68 33.83 1.07
N GLY A 548 -20.91 32.87 1.59
CA GLY A 548 -20.42 32.87 2.98
C GLY A 548 -21.44 32.40 4.01
N ARG A 549 -22.64 31.95 3.61
CA ARG A 549 -23.68 31.46 4.55
C ARG A 549 -23.39 30.08 5.16
N ILE A 550 -22.48 29.30 4.57
CA ILE A 550 -22.05 28.00 5.10
C ILE A 550 -20.56 28.07 5.40
N ARG A 551 -20.20 27.91 6.68
CA ARG A 551 -18.79 27.91 7.11
C ARG A 551 -18.11 26.59 6.77
N ARG A 552 -16.79 26.67 6.59
CA ARG A 552 -15.92 25.52 6.30
C ARG A 552 -14.91 25.30 7.42
N GLN A 553 -14.66 24.04 7.72
CA GLN A 553 -13.59 23.59 8.62
C GLN A 553 -12.67 22.66 7.83
N GLY A 554 -11.51 23.17 7.44
CA GLY A 554 -10.63 22.49 6.49
C GLY A 554 -11.33 22.20 5.15
N LYS A 555 -11.56 20.92 4.85
CA LYS A 555 -12.25 20.48 3.62
C LYS A 555 -13.76 20.24 3.80
N ALA A 556 -14.27 20.24 5.03
CA ALA A 556 -15.67 19.96 5.35
C ALA A 556 -16.51 21.24 5.56
N TYR A 557 -17.84 21.07 5.57
CA TYR A 557 -18.85 22.11 5.80
C TYR A 557 -19.55 21.89 7.14
N LEU A 558 -19.84 22.94 7.91
CA LEU A 558 -20.55 22.78 9.18
C LEU A 558 -22.01 22.36 8.97
N ALA A 559 -22.42 21.26 9.59
CA ALA A 559 -23.76 20.68 9.44
C ALA A 559 -24.87 21.62 9.91
N ALA A 560 -24.64 22.36 11.00
CA ALA A 560 -25.60 23.32 11.53
C ALA A 560 -25.98 24.40 10.48
N ASP A 561 -24.99 24.95 9.79
CA ASP A 561 -25.20 25.98 8.77
C ASP A 561 -25.95 25.41 7.55
N VAL A 562 -25.62 24.19 7.13
CA VAL A 562 -26.29 23.49 6.02
C VAL A 562 -27.76 23.21 6.36
N LEU A 563 -28.04 22.69 7.56
CA LEU A 563 -29.40 22.40 8.01
C LEU A 563 -30.24 23.67 8.17
N GLN A 564 -29.64 24.74 8.70
CA GLN A 564 -30.29 26.05 8.77
C GLN A 564 -30.63 26.57 7.37
N ALA A 565 -29.68 26.52 6.43
CA ALA A 565 -29.92 26.94 5.06
C ALA A 565 -31.02 26.10 4.39
N ALA A 566 -31.01 24.78 4.60
CA ALA A 566 -32.05 23.89 4.06
C ALA A 566 -33.45 24.28 4.57
N ALA A 567 -33.58 24.64 5.85
CA ALA A 567 -34.84 25.08 6.45
C ALA A 567 -35.35 26.41 5.87
N GLU A 568 -34.47 27.26 5.33
CA GLU A 568 -34.84 28.55 4.74
C GLU A 568 -35.20 28.46 3.26
N ILE A 569 -34.48 27.64 2.49
CA ILE A 569 -34.57 27.61 1.02
C ILE A 569 -35.33 26.40 0.48
N ILE A 570 -36.07 26.59 -0.61
CA ILE A 570 -36.69 25.53 -1.40
C ILE A 570 -36.37 25.70 -2.89
N GLY A 571 -35.87 24.65 -3.54
CA GLY A 571 -35.52 24.64 -4.96
C GLY A 571 -36.72 24.34 -5.87
N SER A 572 -36.63 24.70 -7.15
CA SER A 572 -37.69 24.43 -8.14
C SER A 572 -37.96 22.95 -8.37
N VAL A 573 -36.93 22.10 -8.23
CA VAL A 573 -37.06 20.64 -8.33
C VAL A 573 -37.91 20.09 -7.19
N GLU A 574 -37.64 20.52 -5.96
CA GLU A 574 -38.44 20.12 -4.80
C GLU A 574 -39.89 20.64 -4.90
N ILE A 575 -40.08 21.88 -5.33
CA ILE A 575 -41.42 22.44 -5.61
C ILE A 575 -42.14 21.54 -6.62
N GLY A 576 -41.48 21.20 -7.73
CA GLY A 576 -42.03 20.35 -8.78
C GLY A 576 -42.55 19.01 -8.24
N TYR A 577 -41.73 18.28 -7.50
CA TYR A 577 -42.14 16.99 -6.93
C TYR A 577 -43.26 17.11 -5.90
N ARG A 578 -43.24 18.14 -5.05
CA ARG A 578 -44.33 18.39 -4.08
C ARG A 578 -45.64 18.78 -4.74
N MET A 579 -45.59 19.21 -6.00
CA MET A 579 -46.71 19.73 -6.76
C MET A 579 -47.12 18.84 -7.93
N GLY A 580 -46.44 17.71 -8.17
CA GLY A 580 -46.65 16.92 -9.39
C GLY A 580 -46.37 17.68 -10.69
N LEU A 581 -45.51 18.71 -10.64
CA LEU A 581 -45.19 19.58 -11.79
C LEU A 581 -43.78 19.30 -12.32
N PRO A 582 -43.55 19.36 -13.63
CA PRO A 582 -42.20 19.41 -14.19
C PRO A 582 -41.39 20.59 -13.60
N PRO A 583 -40.07 20.45 -13.37
CA PRO A 583 -39.25 21.49 -12.71
C PRO A 583 -39.32 22.88 -13.36
N GLN A 584 -39.44 22.95 -14.69
CA GLN A 584 -39.60 24.23 -15.41
C GLN A 584 -40.97 24.87 -15.13
N SER A 585 -42.03 24.06 -15.05
CA SER A 585 -43.37 24.51 -14.70
C SER A 585 -43.43 24.98 -13.26
N ALA A 586 -42.74 24.30 -12.34
CA ALA A 586 -42.59 24.72 -10.94
C ALA A 586 -41.88 26.07 -10.80
N GLN A 587 -40.83 26.32 -11.59
CA GLN A 587 -40.13 27.61 -11.61
C GLN A 587 -41.03 28.74 -12.13
N LYS A 588 -41.78 28.50 -13.21
CA LYS A 588 -42.76 29.47 -13.74
C LYS A 588 -43.87 29.75 -12.73
N TRP A 589 -44.38 28.71 -12.08
CA TRP A 589 -45.39 28.83 -11.03
C TRP A 589 -44.86 29.66 -9.87
N ALA A 590 -43.65 29.38 -9.36
CA ALA A 590 -43.06 30.11 -8.25
C ALA A 590 -42.93 31.62 -8.54
N ARG A 591 -42.55 31.98 -9.77
CA ARG A 591 -42.53 33.37 -10.23
C ARG A 591 -43.94 33.97 -10.31
N LYS A 592 -44.91 33.23 -10.85
CA LYS A 592 -46.30 33.68 -11.00
C LYS A 592 -46.96 34.00 -9.65
N VAL A 593 -46.71 33.18 -8.62
CA VAL A 593 -47.25 33.40 -7.26
C VAL A 593 -46.41 34.35 -6.40
N GLY A 594 -45.35 34.93 -6.97
CA GLY A 594 -44.51 35.91 -6.27
C GLY A 594 -43.71 35.32 -5.11
N LEU A 595 -43.22 34.08 -5.22
CA LEU A 595 -42.37 33.48 -4.20
C LEU A 595 -41.04 34.25 -4.08
N PRO A 596 -40.71 34.83 -2.90
CA PRO A 596 -39.48 35.56 -2.71
C PRO A 596 -38.26 34.66 -2.95
N THR A 597 -37.31 35.15 -3.74
CA THR A 597 -36.02 34.49 -3.95
C THR A 597 -35.09 34.89 -2.82
N ILE A 598 -34.57 33.92 -2.06
CA ILE A 598 -33.59 34.20 -0.99
C ILE A 598 -32.19 34.30 -1.58
N HIS A 599 -31.90 33.50 -2.61
CA HIS A 599 -30.66 33.50 -3.37
C HIS A 599 -30.89 32.82 -4.73
N ASP A 600 -29.94 32.91 -5.67
CA ASP A 600 -29.91 32.10 -6.91
C ASP A 600 -30.08 30.58 -6.71
N ALA A 601 -29.92 30.10 -5.47
CA ALA A 601 -30.10 28.70 -5.10
C ALA A 601 -31.56 28.31 -4.83
N GLY A 602 -32.48 29.24 -4.59
CA GLY A 602 -33.89 28.89 -4.34
C GLY A 602 -34.78 29.98 -3.75
N TYR A 603 -36.02 29.58 -3.47
CA TYR A 603 -37.11 30.42 -2.97
C TYR A 603 -37.27 30.29 -1.44
N CYS A 604 -38.02 31.20 -0.83
CA CYS A 604 -38.35 31.14 0.59
C CYS A 604 -39.29 29.96 0.92
N ARG A 605 -38.77 28.98 1.67
CA ARG A 605 -39.51 27.79 2.09
C ARG A 605 -40.72 28.12 2.97
N MET A 606 -40.57 29.06 3.90
CA MET A 606 -41.66 29.51 4.78
C MET A 606 -42.83 30.08 3.97
N ARG A 607 -42.54 30.92 2.98
CA ARG A 607 -43.57 31.51 2.13
C ARG A 607 -44.26 30.45 1.27
N PHE A 608 -43.50 29.49 0.74
CA PHE A 608 -44.07 28.34 0.01
C PHE A 608 -45.04 27.54 0.89
N ALA A 609 -44.63 27.20 2.13
CA ALA A 609 -45.48 26.47 3.06
C ALA A 609 -46.79 27.21 3.39
N ASN A 610 -46.74 28.54 3.53
CA ASN A 610 -47.94 29.36 3.77
C ASN A 610 -48.89 29.37 2.57
N ILE A 611 -48.37 29.48 1.35
CA ILE A 611 -49.18 29.42 0.11
C ILE A 611 -49.88 28.05 0.00
N MET A 612 -49.17 26.96 0.28
CA MET A 612 -49.74 25.61 0.23
C MET A 612 -50.84 25.40 1.28
N LYS A 613 -50.67 25.93 2.50
CA LYS A 613 -51.70 25.85 3.56
C LYS A 613 -52.96 26.65 3.27
N GLN A 614 -52.84 27.74 2.51
CA GLN A 614 -53.96 28.62 2.17
C GLN A 614 -54.84 28.08 1.03
N GLY A 615 -54.55 26.88 0.51
CA GLY A 615 -55.36 26.26 -0.55
C GLY A 615 -55.33 27.03 -1.88
N ALA A 616 -54.34 27.90 -2.10
CA ALA A 616 -54.13 28.63 -3.36
C ALA A 616 -53.58 27.70 -4.47
N TRP A 617 -54.08 26.47 -4.50
CA TRP A 617 -53.79 25.42 -5.46
C TRP A 617 -55.00 25.27 -6.38
N SER A 618 -55.32 26.35 -7.09
CA SER A 618 -56.24 26.34 -8.22
C SER A 618 -55.48 26.85 -9.45
N ALA A 619 -55.00 25.89 -10.22
CA ALA A 619 -54.64 26.06 -11.62
C ALA A 619 -55.03 24.79 -12.36
#